data_AF-A0A970LPR1-F1
#
_entry.id   AF-A0A970LPR1-F1
#
_cell.length_a   1.000
_cell.length_b   1.000
_cell.length_c   1.000
_cell.angle_alpha   90.00
_cell.angle_beta   90.00
_cell.angle_gamma   90.00
#
_symmetry.space_group_name_H-M   'P 1'
#
loop_
_entity.id
_entity.type
_entity.pdbx_description
1 polymer ?
#
loop_
_entity_poly.entity_id
_entity_poly.type
_entity_poly.pdbx_seq_one_letter_code
_entity_poly.pdbx_strand_id
1 'polypeptide(L)' 'MDRYEYMVVYHTQQGQQAGIYKEMNKAQLDKLLQQLEEEGCVINSVEIIRRSFFR' A
#
# COMPACT_ATOMS: atom_id res chain seq x y z
N MET A 1 -17.39 -4.62 -4.94
CA MET A 1 -16.38 -4.05 -4.02
C MET A 1 -15.45 -3.19 -4.85
N ASP A 2 -15.29 -1.92 -4.48
CA ASP A 2 -14.35 -1.02 -5.16
C ASP A 2 -12.91 -1.50 -4.96
N ARG A 3 -12.13 -1.52 -6.05
CA ARG A 3 -10.70 -1.82 -6.05
C ARG A 3 -9.93 -0.58 -6.45
N TYR A 4 -8.78 -0.38 -5.81
CA TYR A 4 -7.94 0.79 -5.99
C TYR A 4 -6.50 0.37 -6.26
N GLU A 5 -5.76 1.27 -6.89
CA GLU A 5 -4.31 1.23 -6.95
C GLU A 5 -3.77 2.18 -5.89
N TYR A 6 -2.96 1.64 -4.98
CA TYR A 6 -2.33 2.37 -3.89
C TYR A 6 -0.84 2.51 -4.15
N MET A 7 -0.31 3.70 -3.94
CA MET A 7 1.13 3.93 -3.81
C MET A 7 1.45 4.02 -2.33
N VAL A 8 2.30 3.11 -1.83
CA VAL A 8 2.75 3.09 -0.44
C VAL A 8 4.23 3.43 -0.44
N VAL A 9 4.60 4.51 0.23
CA VAL A 9 6.00 4.88 0.49
C VAL A 9 6.32 4.50 1.92
N TYR A 10 7.38 3.74 2.12
CA TYR A 10 7.79 3.26 3.43
C TYR A 10 9.32 3.24 3.56
N HIS A 11 9.82 3.35 4.78
CA HIS A 11 11.24 3.30 5.10
C HIS A 11 11.58 1.95 5.72
N THR A 12 12.58 1.27 5.16
CA THR A 12 13.15 0.03 5.70
C THR A 12 14.51 0.31 6.31
N GLN A 13 15.14 -0.70 6.90
CA GLN A 13 16.55 -0.60 7.36
C GLN A 13 17.53 -0.32 6.20
N GLN A 14 17.12 -0.58 4.96
CA GLN A 14 17.92 -0.35 3.75
C GLN A 14 17.66 1.02 3.11
N GLY A 15 16.69 1.79 3.60
CA GLY A 15 16.33 3.11 3.11
C GLY A 15 14.86 3.22 2.70
N GLN A 16 14.52 4.31 1.99
CA GLN A 16 13.17 4.56 1.51
C GLN A 16 12.83 3.66 0.31
N GLN A 17 11.66 3.03 0.36
CA GLN A 17 11.05 2.27 -0.72
C GLN A 17 9.67 2.81 -1.06
N ALA A 18 9.26 2.61 -2.32
CA ALA A 18 7.92 2.94 -2.79
C ALA A 18 7.37 1.75 -3.60
N GLY A 19 6.22 1.25 -3.20
CA GLY A 19 5.52 0.14 -3.85
C GLY A 19 4.18 0.60 -4.42
N ILE A 20 3.87 0.16 -5.64
CA ILE A 20 2.54 0.34 -6.24
C ILE A 20 1.79 -0.98 -6.13
N TYR A 21 0.68 -0.95 -5.40
CA TYR A 21 -0.16 -2.11 -5.16
C TYR A 21 -1.51 -1.93 -5.84
N LYS A 22 -1.75 -2.73 -6.89
CA LYS A 22 -2.92 -2.60 -7.75
C LYS A 22 -4.06 -3.50 -7.29
N GLU A 23 -5.27 -3.12 -7.66
CA GLU A 23 -6.48 -3.92 -7.49
C GLU A 23 -6.80 -4.32 -6.04
N MET A 24 -6.29 -3.59 -5.05
CA MET A 24 -6.54 -3.89 -3.65
C MET A 24 -7.84 -3.22 -3.19
N ASN A 25 -8.58 -3.93 -2.34
CA ASN A 25 -9.59 -3.30 -1.51
C ASN A 25 -8.97 -2.81 -0.19
N LYS A 26 -9.74 -2.05 0.59
CA LYS A 26 -9.28 -1.50 1.88
C LYS A 26 -8.76 -2.60 2.83
N ALA A 27 -9.46 -3.72 2.96
CA ALA A 27 -9.06 -4.79 3.87
C ALA A 27 -7.74 -5.47 3.47
N GLN A 28 -7.46 -5.55 2.16
CA GLN A 28 -6.17 -6.04 1.68
C GLN A 28 -5.08 -5.01 1.95
N LEU A 29 -5.35 -3.72 1.75
CA LEU A 29 -4.39 -2.65 2.05
C LEU A 29 -4.02 -2.65 3.53
N ASP A 30 -5.02 -2.70 4.41
CA ASP A 30 -4.81 -2.71 5.87
C ASP A 30 -3.91 -3.89 6.28
N LYS A 31 -4.11 -5.07 5.69
CA LYS A 31 -3.23 -6.24 5.90
C LYS A 31 -1.80 -6.01 5.42
N LEU A 32 -1.62 -5.39 4.26
CA LEU A 32 -0.30 -5.09 3.73
C LEU A 32 0.45 -4.10 4.62
N LEU A 33 -0.22 -3.05 5.08
CA LEU A 33 0.38 -2.07 5.98
C LEU A 33 0.79 -2.72 7.30
N GLN A 34 -0.06 -3.58 7.85
CA GLN A 34 0.26 -4.36 9.05
C GLN A 34 1.49 -5.26 8.85
N GLN A 35 1.59 -5.96 7.72
CA GLN A 35 2.77 -6.79 7.42
C GLN A 35 4.04 -5.96 7.34
N LEU A 36 3.99 -4.80 6.69
CA LEU A 36 5.13 -3.88 6.60
C LEU A 36 5.54 -3.38 8.00
N GLU A 37 4.60 -3.04 8.87
CA GLU A 37 4.88 -2.67 10.26
C GLU A 37 5.52 -3.83 11.06
N GLU A 38 5.01 -5.05 10.90
CA GLU A 38 5.56 -6.26 11.56
C GLU A 38 6.99 -6.59 11.08
N GLU A 39 7.32 -6.28 9.82
CA GLU A 39 8.67 -6.37 9.26
C GLU A 39 9.62 -5.24 9.73
N GLY A 40 9.10 -4.28 10.51
CA GLY A 40 9.85 -3.14 11.00
C GLY A 40 9.99 -2.01 9.97
N CYS A 41 9.13 -1.99 8.94
CA CYS A 41 9.04 -0.88 8.00
C CYS A 41 8.20 0.24 8.60
N VAL A 42 8.61 1.49 8.36
CA VAL A 42 7.86 2.68 8.76
C VAL A 42 7.11 3.23 7.55
N ILE A 43 5.78 3.24 7.58
CA ILE A 43 4.97 3.80 6.50
C ILE A 43 5.07 5.33 6.54
N ASN A 44 5.52 5.94 5.44
CA ASN A 44 5.59 7.40 5.30
C ASN A 44 4.30 7.97 4.73
N SER A 45 3.81 7.39 3.63
CA SER A 45 2.58 7.84 2.98
C SER A 45 1.87 6.72 2.23
N VAL A 46 0.56 6.83 2.14
CA VAL A 46 -0.30 5.94 1.35
C VAL A 46 -1.22 6.81 0.51
N GLU A 47 -1.12 6.69 -0.80
CA GLU A 47 -1.90 7.48 -1.76
C GLU A 47 -2.72 6.57 -2.67
N ILE A 48 -3.94 6.98 -2.98
CA ILE A 48 -4.76 6.32 -4.00
C ILE A 48 -4.43 6.97 -5.34
N ILE A 49 -3.74 6.23 -6.21
CA ILE A 49 -3.32 6.75 -7.52
C ILE A 49 -4.33 6.41 -8.63
N ARG A 50 -5.15 5.39 -8.44
CA ARG A 50 -6.20 5.04 -9.41
C ARG A 50 -7.38 4.31 -8.75
N ARG A 51 -8.59 4.60 -9.21
CA ARG A 51 -9.79 3.81 -8.91
C ARG A 51 -10.08 2.91 -10.10
N SER A 52 -9.95 1.60 -9.93
CA SER A 52 -10.24 0.64 -10.98
C SER A 52 -11.73 0.32 -10.96
N PHE A 53 -12.49 1.00 -11.81
CA PHE A 53 -13.85 0.60 -12.15
C PHE A 53 -13.76 -0.60 -13.11
N PHE A 54 -13.88 -1.81 -12.58
CA PHE A 54 -14.18 -2.97 -13.41
C PHE A 54 -15.64 -2.83 -13.86
N ARG A 55 -15.83 -2.54 -15.15
CA ARG A 55 -17.15 -2.46 -15.82
C ARG A 55 -17.57 -3.83 -16.30
#